data_AF-A0A1L0CM66-F1
#
_entry.id   AF-A0A1L0CM66-F1
#
_cell.length_a   1.000
_cell.length_b   1.000
_cell.length_c   1.000
_cell.angle_alpha   90.00
_cell.angle_beta   90.00
_cell.angle_gamma   90.00
#
_symmetry.space_group_name_H-M   'P 1'
#
loop_
_entity.id
_entity.type
_entity.pdbx_description
1 polymer ?
#
loop_
_entity_poly.entity_id
_entity_poly.type
_entity_poly.pdbx_seq_one_letter_code
_entity_poly.pdbx_strand_id
1 'polypeptide(L)'
;MFRPTLRLLQESKKNKTPVPMELAPLFTACAVALCSLTYFSYKKLRYDEGLRIINNPNQSLLGDVVDLDSKTEVIDIHNKETYTEAK
;
A
#
# COMPACT_ATOMS: atom_id res chain seq x y z
N MET A 1 37.15 31.89 -1.56
CA MET A 1 35.91 31.46 -0.87
C MET A 1 35.85 29.94 -0.88
N PHE A 2 36.03 29.29 0.27
CA PHE A 2 35.99 27.83 0.41
C PHE A 2 34.53 27.35 0.38
N ARG A 3 34.15 26.41 -0.50
CA ARG A 3 32.77 25.90 -0.63
C ARG A 3 32.68 24.51 0.03
N PRO A 4 32.29 24.40 1.31
CA PRO A 4 32.33 23.13 2.05
C PRO A 4 31.40 22.07 1.45
N THR A 5 30.31 22.48 0.80
CA THR A 5 29.36 21.60 0.13
C THR A 5 29.99 20.80 -1.02
N LEU A 6 30.94 21.38 -1.75
CA LEU A 6 31.64 20.66 -2.84
C LEU A 6 32.61 19.61 -2.30
N ARG A 7 33.23 19.86 -1.13
CA ARG A 7 34.16 18.93 -0.50
C ARG A 7 33.46 17.65 -0.03
N LEU A 8 32.27 17.79 0.57
CA LEU A 8 31.43 16.65 0.96
C LEU A 8 30.98 15.82 -0.26
N LEU A 9 30.69 16.49 -1.38
CA LEU A 9 30.30 15.84 -2.63
C LEU A 9 31.48 15.12 -3.33
N GLN A 10 32.71 15.55 -3.07
CA GLN A 10 33.93 14.87 -3.51
C GLN A 10 34.33 13.72 -2.59
N GLU A 11 33.94 13.74 -1.33
CA GLU A 11 34.23 12.70 -0.33
C GLU A 11 33.40 11.43 -0.56
N SER A 12 32.13 11.58 -0.98
CA SER A 12 31.28 10.44 -1.39
C SER A 12 31.81 9.69 -2.61
N LYS A 13 32.56 10.35 -3.51
CA LYS A 13 33.23 9.69 -4.66
C LYS A 13 34.39 8.78 -4.25
N LYS A 14 34.93 8.91 -3.02
CA LYS A 14 36.09 8.14 -2.55
C LYS A 14 35.68 6.79 -1.96
N ASN A 15 34.44 6.67 -1.48
CA ASN A 15 33.88 5.42 -0.96
C ASN A 15 33.20 4.64 -2.09
N LYS A 16 33.97 4.32 -3.14
CA LYS A 16 33.52 3.33 -4.12
C LYS A 16 33.87 1.96 -3.57
N THR A 17 33.03 1.44 -2.67
CA THR A 17 33.04 -0.01 -2.43
C THR A 17 32.79 -0.64 -3.80
N PRO A 18 33.73 -1.43 -4.36
CA PRO A 18 33.55 -2.03 -5.65
C PRO A 18 32.38 -3.00 -5.53
N VAL A 19 31.20 -2.57 -5.97
CA VAL A 19 30.06 -3.46 -6.06
C VAL A 19 30.44 -4.52 -7.08
N PRO A 20 30.50 -5.80 -6.69
CA PRO A 20 30.88 -6.86 -7.62
C PRO A 20 29.86 -6.91 -8.76
N MET A 21 30.36 -7.01 -10.00
CA MET A 21 29.54 -7.08 -11.22
C MET A 21 28.54 -8.24 -11.17
N GLU A 22 28.86 -9.31 -10.46
CA GLU A 22 27.99 -10.47 -10.22
C GLU A 22 26.67 -10.11 -9.53
N LEU A 23 26.63 -9.02 -8.75
CA LEU A 23 25.39 -8.55 -8.11
C LEU A 23 24.56 -7.60 -8.98
N ALA A 24 25.10 -7.11 -10.11
CA ALA A 24 24.36 -6.28 -11.05
C ALA A 24 22.98 -6.88 -11.44
N PRO A 25 22.84 -8.18 -11.77
CA PRO A 25 21.53 -8.76 -12.07
C PRO A 25 20.54 -8.72 -10.89
N LEU A 26 21.01 -8.83 -9.66
CA LEU A 26 20.15 -8.70 -8.47
C LEU A 26 19.64 -7.25 -8.33
N PHE A 27 20.53 -6.28 -8.51
CA PHE A 27 20.17 -4.86 -8.42
C PHE A 27 19.24 -4.41 -9.56
N THR A 28 19.43 -4.93 -10.77
CA THR A 28 18.51 -4.64 -11.88
C THR A 28 17.13 -5.25 -11.63
N ALA A 29 17.06 -6.49 -11.12
CA ALA A 29 15.79 -7.09 -10.72
C ALA A 29 15.06 -6.26 -9.64
N CYS A 30 15.77 -5.83 -8.60
CA CYS A 30 15.21 -4.93 -7.58
C CYS A 30 14.75 -3.59 -8.18
N ALA A 31 15.53 -2.98 -9.07
CA ALA A 31 15.16 -1.72 -9.71
C ALA A 31 13.89 -1.87 -10.56
N VAL A 32 13.78 -2.97 -11.33
CA VAL A 32 12.58 -3.27 -12.12
C VAL A 32 11.38 -3.52 -11.22
N ALA A 33 11.55 -4.22 -10.10
CA ALA A 33 10.49 -4.46 -9.12
C ALA A 33 10.00 -3.15 -8.48
N LEU A 34 10.90 -2.25 -8.10
CA LEU A 34 10.52 -0.93 -7.55
C LEU A 34 9.84 -0.05 -8.60
N CYS A 35 10.31 -0.07 -9.84
CA CYS A 35 9.74 0.72 -10.93
C CYS A 35 8.34 0.21 -11.32
N SER A 36 8.14 -1.11 -11.38
CA SER A 36 6.82 -1.70 -11.64
C SER A 36 5.86 -1.46 -10.48
N LEU A 37 6.33 -1.59 -9.23
CA LEU A 37 5.52 -1.32 -8.03
C LEU A 37 5.02 0.13 -8.03
N THR A 38 5.90 1.11 -8.26
CA THR A 38 5.52 2.53 -8.27
C THR A 38 4.53 2.84 -9.40
N TYR A 39 4.71 2.26 -10.59
CA TYR A 39 3.75 2.41 -11.69
C TYR A 39 2.38 1.81 -11.36
N PHE A 40 2.32 0.59 -10.83
CA PHE A 40 1.07 -0.06 -10.46
C PHE A 40 0.38 0.64 -9.30
N SER A 41 1.13 1.05 -8.27
CA SER A 41 0.59 1.83 -7.16
C SER A 41 0.01 3.16 -7.64
N TYR A 42 0.73 3.90 -8.50
CA TYR A 42 0.20 5.14 -9.07
C TYR A 42 -1.06 4.89 -9.91
N LYS A 43 -1.04 3.86 -10.77
CA LYS A 43 -2.18 3.50 -11.60
C LYS A 43 -3.40 3.15 -10.75
N LYS A 44 -3.22 2.34 -9.70
CA LYS A 44 -4.27 1.93 -8.77
C LYS A 44 -4.80 3.14 -7.99
N LEU A 45 -3.95 4.00 -7.46
CA LEU A 45 -4.41 5.15 -6.68
C LEU A 45 -5.09 6.23 -7.52
N ARG A 46 -4.73 6.41 -8.79
CA ARG A 46 -5.25 7.50 -9.62
C ARG A 46 -6.44 7.12 -10.50
N TYR A 47 -6.45 5.91 -11.03
CA TYR A 47 -7.46 5.47 -11.99
C TYR A 47 -8.43 4.42 -11.44
N ASP A 48 -8.17 3.85 -10.27
CA ASP A 48 -9.16 2.98 -9.65
C ASP A 48 -10.29 3.83 -9.05
N GLU A 49 -11.49 3.68 -9.60
CA GLU A 49 -12.69 4.36 -9.11
C GLU A 49 -13.20 3.75 -7.80
N GLY A 50 -12.75 2.52 -7.47
CA GLY A 50 -13.15 1.74 -6.30
C GLY A 50 -12.63 2.23 -4.94
N LEU A 51 -11.67 3.16 -4.90
CA LEU A 51 -11.03 3.60 -3.65
C LEU A 51 -11.00 5.13 -3.50
N ARG A 52 -11.61 5.85 -4.44
CA ARG A 52 -11.51 7.30 -4.51
C ARG A 52 -12.57 7.92 -3.61
N ILE A 53 -12.22 8.12 -2.33
CA ILE A 53 -13.07 8.74 -1.29
C ILE A 53 -13.67 10.08 -1.76
N ILE A 54 -12.93 10.82 -2.59
CA ILE A 54 -13.37 12.11 -3.19
C ILE A 54 -14.54 11.94 -4.19
N ASN A 55 -14.58 10.87 -4.98
CA ASN A 55 -15.60 10.68 -6.03
C ASN A 55 -16.68 9.66 -5.64
N ASN A 56 -16.40 8.78 -4.68
CA ASN A 56 -17.32 7.74 -4.23
C ASN A 56 -17.41 7.75 -2.69
N PRO A 57 -18.11 8.75 -2.11
CA PRO A 57 -18.21 8.92 -0.66
C PRO A 57 -18.96 7.76 0.04
N ASN A 58 -19.68 6.93 -0.72
CA ASN A 58 -20.51 5.83 -0.21
C ASN A 58 -19.86 4.43 -0.36
N GLN A 59 -18.54 4.34 -0.59
CA GLN A 59 -17.84 3.05 -0.68
C GLN A 59 -17.49 2.42 0.67
N SER A 60 -17.55 3.18 1.75
CA SER A 60 -17.49 2.59 3.08
C SER A 60 -18.80 1.86 3.35
N LEU A 61 -18.74 0.56 3.60
CA LEU A 61 -19.80 -0.25 4.22
C LEU A 61 -20.18 0.26 5.64
N LEU A 62 -19.76 1.48 6.02
CA LEU A 62 -20.08 2.12 7.28
C LEU A 62 -21.59 2.29 7.43
N GLY A 63 -22.32 2.60 6.35
CA GLY A 63 -23.78 2.66 6.38
C GLY A 63 -24.37 1.32 6.81
N ASP A 64 -23.94 0.23 6.17
CA ASP A 64 -24.39 -1.12 6.52
C ASP A 64 -24.00 -1.50 7.95
N VAL A 65 -22.81 -1.15 8.43
CA VAL A 65 -22.36 -1.46 9.80
C VAL A 65 -23.10 -0.63 10.86
N VAL A 66 -23.39 0.64 10.59
CA VAL A 66 -24.15 1.53 11.50
C VAL A 66 -25.63 1.16 11.53
N ASP A 67 -26.20 0.76 10.39
CA ASP A 67 -27.58 0.28 10.30
C ASP A 67 -27.74 -1.13 10.92
N LEU A 68 -26.71 -1.97 10.87
CA LEU A 68 -26.68 -3.24 11.61
C LEU A 68 -26.73 -3.01 13.13
N ASP A 69 -25.95 -2.07 13.66
CA ASP A 69 -25.88 -1.75 15.10
C ASP A 69 -27.23 -1.25 15.66
N SER A 70 -28.04 -0.58 14.83
CA SER A 70 -29.36 -0.07 15.21
C SER A 70 -30.52 -1.06 15.01
N LYS A 71 -30.35 -2.10 14.18
CA LYS A 71 -31.36 -3.16 13.94
C LYS A 71 -31.15 -4.43 14.75
N THR A 72 -29.95 -4.66 15.27
CA THR A 72 -29.72 -5.76 16.21
C THR A 72 -30.24 -5.38 17.58
N GLU A 73 -31.50 -5.71 17.85
CA GLU A 73 -31.83 -6.27 19.16
C GLU A 73 -30.92 -7.48 19.35
N VAL A 74 -29.96 -7.34 20.28
CA VAL A 74 -29.01 -8.32 20.81
C VAL A 74 -29.32 -9.77 20.39
N ILE A 75 -28.82 -10.20 19.24
CA ILE A 75 -28.67 -11.62 18.95
C ILE A 75 -27.35 -12.02 19.59
N ASP A 76 -27.44 -12.45 20.85
CA ASP A 76 -26.33 -13.03 21.59
C ASP A 76 -25.69 -14.14 20.76
N ILE A 77 -24.40 -14.00 20.47
CA ILE A 77 -23.55 -14.98 19.77
C ILE A 77 -23.47 -16.33 20.52
N HIS A 78 -24.08 -16.42 21.72
CA HIS A 78 -24.21 -17.65 22.50
C HIS A 78 -25.46 -18.49 22.20
N ASN A 79 -26.40 -18.04 21.36
CA ASN A 79 -27.58 -18.85 21.05
C ASN A 79 -27.37 -19.69 19.76
N LYS A 80 -27.42 -21.03 19.91
CA LYS A 80 -26.99 -22.03 18.92
C LYS A 80 -27.98 -22.32 17.78
N GLU A 81 -29.12 -21.65 17.69
CA GLU A 81 -30.28 -22.21 16.97
C GLU A 81 -30.49 -21.72 15.52
N THR A 82 -29.66 -20.85 14.96
CA THR A 82 -29.93 -20.22 13.65
C THR A 82 -29.15 -20.83 12.46
N TYR A 83 -29.00 -22.16 12.40
CA TYR A 83 -28.40 -22.86 11.24
C TYR A 83 -29.32 -23.94 10.66
N THR A 84 -30.59 -23.62 10.51
CA THR A 84 -31.55 -24.34 9.66
C THR A 84 -32.61 -23.28 9.35
N GLU A 85 -32.86 -22.85 8.12
CA GLU A 85 -33.10 -23.62 6.92
C GLU A 85 -32.80 -22.78 5.66
N ALA A 86 -32.33 -23.44 4.60
CA ALA A 86 -32.67 -23.08 3.23
C ALA A 86 -32.79 -24.39 2.46
N LYS A 87 -34.03 -24.76 2.13
CA LYS A 87 -34.39 -25.90 1.27
C LYS A 87 -34.57 -25.42 -0.16
#